data_AF-A0AAD7PA33-F1
#
_entry.id   AF-A0AAD7PA33-F1
#
_cell.length_a   1.000
_cell.length_b   1.000
_cell.length_c   1.000
_cell.angle_alpha   90.00
_cell.angle_beta   90.00
_cell.angle_gamma   90.00
#
_symmetry.space_group_name_H-M   'P 1'
#
loop_
_entity.id
_entity.type
_entity.pdbx_description
1 polymer ?
#
loop_
_entity_poly.entity_id
_entity_poly.type
_entity_poly.pdbx_seq_one_letter_code
_entity_poly.pdbx_strand_id
1 'polypeptide(L)'
;MIQQSKEKGRFYKNQQRRVLESVTEVSDIDAIIQQANEADRLFNFDHPTPNLLISLEASSSTGDRTPEERREQQKREEALHASSLRVPRRPPWNSGMSIEELDTNERQAFLIWRRTLARLEENEKLVLTPFEKNLDIWRQLWRVLERSDLLVMVVDARDPVFLLVS
;
A
#
# COMPACT_ATOMS: atom_id res chain seq x y z
N MET A 1 26.61 2.62 35.65
CA MET A 1 25.63 2.51 34.53
C MET A 1 25.19 3.88 33.97
N ILE A 2 25.08 4.94 34.79
CA ILE A 2 24.60 6.28 34.35
C ILE A 2 25.61 7.07 33.49
N GLN A 3 26.92 6.81 33.65
CA GLN A 3 27.99 7.55 32.93
C GLN A 3 28.05 7.18 31.44
N GLN A 4 27.90 5.89 31.11
CA GLN A 4 27.89 5.39 29.74
C GLN A 4 26.70 5.92 28.91
N SER A 5 25.53 6.13 29.55
CA SER A 5 24.35 6.70 28.86
C SER A 5 24.53 8.18 28.52
N LYS A 6 25.24 8.95 29.36
CA LYS A 6 25.56 10.37 29.08
C LYS A 6 26.59 10.51 27.95
N GLU A 7 27.56 9.60 27.87
CA GLU A 7 28.55 9.58 26.78
C GLU A 7 27.91 9.22 25.45
N LYS A 8 27.02 8.21 25.42
CA LYS A 8 26.24 7.84 24.23
C LYS A 8 25.36 9.01 23.74
N GLY A 9 24.68 9.71 24.64
CA GLY A 9 23.86 10.88 24.28
C GLY A 9 24.67 12.03 23.68
N ARG A 10 25.92 12.26 24.15
CA ARG A 10 26.83 13.25 23.57
C ARG A 10 27.36 12.83 22.19
N PHE A 11 27.62 11.53 22.01
CA PHE A 11 28.03 10.96 20.74
C PHE A 11 26.97 11.17 19.63
N TYR A 12 25.72 10.80 19.90
CA TYR A 12 24.62 10.98 18.92
C TYR A 12 24.34 12.46 18.61
N LYS A 13 24.43 13.34 19.62
CA LYS A 13 24.27 14.79 19.42
C LYS A 13 25.38 15.40 18.57
N ASN A 14 26.61 14.89 18.67
CA ASN A 14 27.73 15.32 17.85
C ASN A 14 27.65 14.76 16.41
N GLN A 15 27.15 13.53 16.23
CA GLN A 15 26.84 12.98 14.91
C GLN A 15 25.76 13.80 14.18
N GLN A 16 24.65 14.10 14.84
CA GLN A 16 23.57 14.92 14.26
C GLN A 16 24.02 16.34 13.88
N ARG A 17 24.96 16.93 14.62
CA ARG A 17 25.49 18.26 14.32
C ARG A 17 26.33 18.31 13.04
N ARG A 18 27.07 17.25 12.73
CA ARG A 18 27.84 17.15 11.47
C ARG A 18 26.95 16.91 10.24
N VAL A 19 25.83 16.23 10.42
CA VAL A 19 24.88 15.90 9.34
C VAL A 19 24.02 17.12 8.92
N LEU A 20 23.93 18.17 9.74
CA LEU A 20 23.06 19.34 9.51
C LEU A 20 23.83 20.64 9.20
N GLU A 21 25.06 20.55 8.73
CA GLU A 21 25.85 21.73 8.35
C GLU A 21 25.43 22.20 6.95
N SER A 22 24.74 23.35 6.87
CA SER A 22 24.35 23.94 5.58
C SER A 22 25.54 24.66 4.95
N VAL A 23 26.01 24.17 3.81
CA VAL A 23 27.08 24.83 3.04
C VAL A 23 26.42 25.54 1.85
N THR A 24 26.36 26.88 1.90
CA THR A 24 25.62 27.69 0.91
C THR A 24 26.49 28.27 -0.21
N GLU A 25 27.81 28.13 -0.15
CA GLU A 25 28.72 28.59 -1.21
C GLU A 25 29.84 27.57 -1.40
N VAL A 26 29.86 26.89 -2.55
CA VAL A 26 30.97 26.03 -2.95
C VAL A 26 31.34 26.33 -4.39
N SER A 27 32.62 26.64 -4.63
CA SER A 27 33.13 27.01 -5.96
C SER A 27 33.77 25.83 -6.71
N ASP A 28 34.05 24.71 -6.04
CA ASP A 28 34.81 23.58 -6.59
C ASP A 28 34.06 22.25 -6.39
N ILE A 29 33.63 21.65 -7.50
CA ILE A 29 32.76 20.47 -7.54
C ILE A 29 33.52 19.20 -7.13
N ASP A 30 34.80 19.10 -7.47
CA ASP A 30 35.60 17.90 -7.21
C ASP A 30 35.84 17.71 -5.71
N ALA A 31 35.99 18.82 -4.97
CA ALA A 31 36.09 18.80 -3.52
C ALA A 31 34.82 18.27 -2.84
N ILE A 32 33.64 18.59 -3.39
CA ILE A 32 32.34 18.08 -2.88
C ILE A 32 32.25 16.57 -3.09
N ILE A 33 32.60 16.10 -4.29
CA ILE A 33 32.54 14.67 -4.63
C ILE A 33 33.50 13.88 -3.74
N GLN A 34 34.71 14.40 -3.51
CA GLN A 34 35.66 13.77 -2.62
C GLN A 34 35.13 13.71 -1.18
N GLN A 35 34.58 14.81 -0.66
CA GLN A 35 34.01 14.87 0.69
C GLN A 35 32.83 13.89 0.86
N ALA A 36 31.96 13.78 -0.15
CA ALA A 36 30.83 12.84 -0.13
C ALA A 36 31.32 11.38 -0.09
N ASN A 37 32.31 11.04 -0.90
CA ASN A 37 32.90 9.70 -0.93
C ASN A 37 33.59 9.33 0.39
N GLU A 38 34.29 10.29 1.01
CA GLU A 38 34.91 10.10 2.32
C GLU A 38 33.85 9.91 3.42
N ALA A 39 32.75 10.66 3.38
CA ALA A 39 31.64 10.52 4.31
C ALA A 39 30.97 9.13 4.21
N ASP A 40 30.71 8.64 2.99
CA ASP A 40 30.13 7.31 2.76
C ASP A 40 31.04 6.19 3.30
N ARG A 41 32.36 6.33 3.11
CA ARG A 41 33.34 5.37 3.65
C ARG A 41 33.35 5.34 5.18
N LEU A 42 33.32 6.50 5.82
CA LEU A 42 33.27 6.61 7.28
C LEU A 42 31.96 6.04 7.85
N PHE A 43 30.83 6.33 7.19
CA PHE A 43 29.53 5.79 7.60
C PHE A 43 29.51 4.26 7.53
N ASN A 44 29.99 3.66 6.44
CA ASN A 44 30.04 2.20 6.29
C ASN A 44 31.00 1.53 7.28
N PHE A 45 32.05 2.23 7.72
CA PHE A 45 32.98 1.73 8.74
C PHE A 45 32.33 1.68 10.13
N ASP A 46 31.61 2.74 10.51
CA ASP A 46 30.92 2.83 11.80
C ASP A 46 29.61 2.02 11.84
N HIS A 47 29.01 1.75 10.67
CA HIS A 47 27.79 0.99 10.49
C HIS A 47 28.01 -0.19 9.54
N PRO A 48 28.72 -1.25 9.99
CA PRO A 48 28.91 -2.44 9.18
C PRO A 48 27.53 -3.02 8.83
N THR A 49 27.26 -3.19 7.54
CA THR A 49 26.03 -3.80 7.06
C THR A 49 25.89 -5.16 7.72
N PRO A 50 24.82 -5.44 8.49
CA PRO A 50 24.63 -6.76 9.05
C PRO A 50 24.55 -7.75 7.89
N ASN A 51 25.38 -8.80 7.92
CA ASN A 51 25.23 -9.95 7.04
C ASN A 51 23.92 -10.63 7.39
N LEU A 52 22.83 -10.18 6.76
CA LEU A 52 21.56 -10.88 6.79
C LEU A 52 21.74 -12.14 5.96
N LEU A 53 22.17 -13.22 6.62
CA LEU A 53 22.13 -14.58 6.07
C LEU A 53 20.65 -15.00 6.02
N ILE A 54 19.87 -14.33 5.17
CA ILE A 54 18.63 -14.90 4.66
C ILE A 54 19.09 -15.79 3.52
N SER A 55 19.27 -17.08 3.81
CA SER A 55 19.41 -18.09 2.78
C SER A 55 18.16 -18.04 1.93
N LEU A 56 18.29 -17.49 0.72
CA LEU A 56 17.24 -17.42 -0.29
C LEU A 56 17.00 -18.78 -0.97
N GLU A 57 17.42 -19.88 -0.34
CA GLU A 57 17.45 -21.24 -0.92
C GLU A 57 16.62 -22.26 -0.14
N ALA A 58 15.62 -21.83 0.64
CA ALA A 58 14.69 -22.72 1.33
C ALA A 58 13.22 -22.58 0.88
N SER A 59 12.99 -22.17 -0.36
CA SER A 59 11.68 -22.26 -1.03
C SER A 59 11.82 -22.43 -2.55
N SER A 60 12.49 -23.51 -2.95
CA SER A 60 12.52 -24.00 -4.32
C SER A 60 11.17 -24.60 -4.74
N SER A 61 10.18 -23.76 -5.09
CA SER A 61 9.06 -24.15 -5.97
C SER A 61 8.22 -22.97 -6.52
N THR A 62 8.80 -21.78 -6.72
CA THR A 62 8.10 -20.74 -7.49
C THR A 62 9.11 -20.07 -8.40
N GLY A 63 9.08 -20.46 -9.68
CA GLY A 63 10.01 -19.99 -10.69
C GLY A 63 10.10 -18.47 -10.70
N ASP A 64 11.33 -17.99 -10.93
CA ASP A 64 11.65 -16.59 -11.15
C ASP A 64 10.96 -16.09 -12.43
N ARG A 65 9.66 -15.80 -12.31
CA ARG A 65 8.86 -15.18 -13.36
C ARG A 65 9.27 -13.72 -13.49
N THR A 66 9.44 -13.26 -14.71
CA THR A 66 9.76 -11.86 -14.99
C THR A 66 8.64 -10.95 -14.45
N PRO A 67 8.93 -9.67 -14.13
CA PRO A 67 7.91 -8.73 -13.66
C PRO A 67 6.71 -8.61 -14.62
N GLU A 68 6.94 -8.78 -15.92
CA GLU A 68 5.90 -8.76 -16.94
C GLU A 68 4.99 -10.00 -16.87
N GLU A 69 5.56 -11.19 -16.72
CA GLU A 69 4.81 -12.44 -16.56
C GLU A 69 3.94 -12.45 -15.30
N ARG A 70 4.44 -11.86 -14.20
CA ARG A 70 3.67 -11.69 -12.96
C ARG A 70 2.46 -10.79 -13.17
N ARG A 71 2.63 -9.67 -13.88
CA ARG A 71 1.54 -8.73 -14.22
C ARG A 71 0.50 -9.39 -15.14
N GLU A 72 0.94 -10.13 -16.14
CA GLU A 72 0.02 -10.86 -17.01
C GLU A 72 -0.77 -11.92 -16.26
N GLN A 73 -0.12 -12.67 -15.38
CA GLN A 73 -0.79 -13.67 -14.57
C GLN A 73 -1.81 -13.03 -13.64
N GLN A 74 -1.43 -11.95 -12.96
CA GLN A 74 -2.33 -11.17 -12.13
C GLN A 74 -3.55 -10.71 -12.92
N LYS A 75 -3.35 -10.11 -14.11
CA LYS A 75 -4.43 -9.66 -14.98
C LYS A 75 -5.35 -10.80 -15.45
N ARG A 76 -4.81 -11.99 -15.69
CA ARG A 76 -5.60 -13.19 -16.05
C ARG A 76 -6.46 -13.66 -14.87
N GLU A 77 -5.88 -13.75 -13.67
CA GLU A 77 -6.59 -14.14 -12.46
C GLU A 77 -7.67 -13.09 -12.09
N GLU A 78 -7.36 -11.79 -12.22
CA GLU A 78 -8.33 -10.69 -12.07
C GLU A 78 -9.48 -10.81 -13.08
N ALA A 79 -9.19 -11.10 -14.35
CA ALA A 79 -10.22 -11.30 -15.36
C ALA A 79 -11.13 -12.51 -15.06
N LEU A 80 -10.58 -13.59 -14.52
CA LEU A 80 -11.34 -14.77 -14.09
C LEU A 80 -12.25 -14.44 -12.90
N HIS A 81 -11.79 -13.60 -11.98
CA HIS A 81 -12.50 -13.23 -10.76
C HIS A 81 -13.24 -11.88 -10.85
N ALA A 82 -13.30 -11.24 -12.01
CA ALA A 82 -13.90 -9.92 -12.22
C ALA A 82 -15.37 -9.81 -11.81
N SER A 83 -16.12 -10.92 -11.82
CA SER A 83 -17.50 -10.96 -11.31
C SER A 83 -17.58 -10.79 -9.80
N SER A 84 -16.55 -11.25 -9.09
CA SER A 84 -16.46 -11.31 -7.63
C SER A 84 -15.77 -10.09 -7.02
N LEU A 85 -14.94 -9.39 -7.80
CA LEU A 85 -14.28 -8.13 -7.41
C LEU A 85 -15.21 -6.89 -7.45
N ARG A 86 -16.43 -7.05 -7.94
CA ARG A 86 -17.39 -5.94 -8.09
C ARG A 86 -17.71 -5.28 -6.74
N VAL A 87 -17.89 -3.96 -6.78
CA VAL A 87 -18.42 -3.18 -5.65
C VAL A 87 -19.80 -3.69 -5.19
N PRO A 88 -20.12 -3.59 -3.88
CA PRO A 88 -21.38 -4.09 -3.34
C PRO A 88 -22.53 -3.27 -3.94
N ARG A 89 -23.51 -3.96 -4.52
CA ARG A 89 -24.75 -3.34 -5.01
C ARG A 89 -25.74 -3.22 -3.86
N ARG A 90 -26.50 -2.13 -3.83
CA ARG A 90 -27.57 -1.97 -2.87
C ARG A 90 -28.65 -3.02 -3.13
N PRO A 91 -29.11 -3.76 -2.10
CA PRO A 91 -30.27 -4.64 -2.26
C PRO A 91 -31.52 -3.83 -2.62
N PRO A 92 -32.48 -4.43 -3.35
CA PRO A 92 -33.72 -3.75 -3.69
C PRO A 92 -34.47 -3.40 -2.41
N TRP A 93 -34.95 -2.16 -2.33
CA TRP A 93 -35.75 -1.67 -1.21
C TRP A 93 -37.07 -1.10 -1.72
N ASN A 94 -38.08 -1.10 -0.86
CA ASN A 94 -39.38 -0.52 -1.16
C ASN A 94 -39.80 0.45 -0.03
N SER A 95 -40.69 1.40 -0.34
CA SER A 95 -41.17 2.40 0.63
C SER A 95 -41.99 1.80 1.78
N GLY A 96 -42.43 0.54 1.67
CA GLY A 96 -43.20 -0.15 2.70
C GLY A 96 -42.36 -0.95 3.70
N MET A 97 -41.06 -1.11 3.46
CA MET A 97 -40.13 -1.81 4.36
C MET A 97 -39.92 -1.02 5.64
N SER A 98 -39.76 -1.72 6.77
CA SER A 98 -39.34 -1.05 8.00
C SER A 98 -37.87 -0.62 7.92
N ILE A 99 -37.50 0.36 8.74
CA ILE A 99 -36.12 0.86 8.79
C ILE A 99 -35.16 -0.25 9.24
N GLU A 100 -35.59 -1.08 10.17
CA GLU A 100 -34.83 -2.22 10.71
C GLU A 100 -34.67 -3.34 9.68
N GLU A 101 -35.72 -3.63 8.92
CA GLU A 101 -35.68 -4.61 7.83
C GLU A 101 -34.70 -4.16 6.74
N LEU A 102 -34.77 -2.89 6.35
CA LEU A 102 -33.85 -2.30 5.37
C LEU A 102 -32.39 -2.35 5.87
N ASP A 103 -32.14 -1.93 7.11
CA ASP A 103 -30.81 -1.96 7.72
C ASP A 103 -30.26 -3.39 7.78
N THR A 104 -31.09 -4.36 8.15
CA THR A 104 -30.72 -5.79 8.19
C THR A 104 -30.37 -6.32 6.80
N ASN A 105 -31.19 -6.01 5.79
CA ASN A 105 -30.95 -6.43 4.42
C ASN A 105 -29.65 -5.83 3.84
N GLU A 106 -29.42 -4.53 4.06
CA GLU A 106 -28.20 -3.85 3.63
C GLU A 106 -26.95 -4.43 4.31
N ARG A 107 -27.02 -4.67 5.63
CA ARG A 107 -25.93 -5.33 6.39
C ARG A 107 -25.65 -6.73 5.88
N GLN A 108 -26.69 -7.53 5.64
CA GLN A 108 -26.53 -8.89 5.15
C GLN A 108 -25.89 -8.90 3.76
N ALA A 109 -26.36 -8.06 2.84
CA ALA A 109 -25.78 -7.94 1.51
C ALA A 109 -24.29 -7.55 1.57
N PHE A 110 -23.95 -6.58 2.44
CA PHE A 110 -22.57 -6.15 2.64
C PHE A 110 -21.68 -7.25 3.25
N LEU A 111 -22.20 -8.02 4.21
CA LEU A 111 -21.48 -9.16 4.80
C LEU A 111 -21.21 -10.28 3.80
N ILE A 112 -22.18 -10.58 2.94
CA ILE A 112 -22.01 -11.56 1.85
C ILE A 112 -20.90 -11.09 0.91
N TRP A 113 -20.94 -9.82 0.49
CA TRP A 113 -19.90 -9.24 -0.36
C TRP A 113 -18.50 -9.32 0.29
N ARG A 114 -18.37 -8.95 1.57
CA ARG A 114 -17.11 -9.08 2.30
C ARG A 114 -16.59 -10.51 2.38
N ARG A 115 -17.49 -11.49 2.51
CA ARG A 115 -17.12 -12.92 2.51
C ARG A 115 -16.60 -13.37 1.15
N THR A 116 -17.19 -12.86 0.06
CA THR A 116 -16.69 -13.11 -1.29
C THR A 116 -15.28 -12.56 -1.46
N LEU A 117 -14.99 -11.35 -0.96
CA LEU A 117 -13.64 -10.79 -1.00
C LEU A 117 -12.65 -11.59 -0.15
N ALA A 118 -13.02 -11.98 1.07
CA ALA A 118 -12.14 -12.79 1.93
C ALA A 118 -11.77 -14.13 1.27
N ARG A 119 -12.72 -14.76 0.55
CA ARG A 119 -12.46 -15.99 -0.21
C ARG A 119 -11.51 -15.76 -1.40
N LEU A 120 -11.49 -14.56 -1.97
CA LEU A 120 -10.53 -14.21 -3.02
C LEU A 120 -9.15 -13.91 -2.43
N GLU A 121 -9.08 -13.33 -1.24
CA GLU A 121 -7.82 -13.06 -0.52
C GLU A 121 -7.07 -14.34 -0.15
N GLU A 122 -7.80 -15.44 0.13
CA GLU A 122 -7.19 -16.77 0.33
C GLU A 122 -6.43 -17.27 -0.90
N ASN A 123 -6.74 -16.77 -2.10
CA ASN A 123 -5.94 -17.06 -3.29
C ASN A 123 -4.70 -16.16 -3.30
N GLU A 124 -3.55 -16.67 -2.85
CA GLU A 124 -2.25 -15.96 -2.76
C GLU A 124 -1.78 -15.27 -4.07
N LYS A 125 -2.45 -15.55 -5.20
CA LYS A 125 -2.15 -14.99 -6.51
C LYS A 125 -2.77 -13.62 -6.77
N LEU A 126 -3.73 -13.18 -5.94
CA LEU A 126 -4.49 -11.97 -6.18
C LEU A 126 -4.32 -10.99 -5.02
N VAL A 127 -3.69 -9.85 -5.30
CA VAL A 127 -3.55 -8.77 -4.33
C VAL A 127 -4.77 -7.87 -4.44
N LEU A 128 -5.68 -7.97 -3.47
CA LEU A 128 -6.85 -7.10 -3.41
C LEU A 128 -6.43 -5.69 -3.01
N THR A 129 -6.93 -4.69 -3.73
CA THR A 129 -6.84 -3.30 -3.30
C THR A 129 -7.58 -3.13 -1.98
N PRO A 130 -7.01 -2.41 -0.99
CA PRO A 130 -7.69 -2.11 0.26
C PRO A 130 -9.06 -1.47 -0.01
N PHE A 131 -10.08 -1.92 0.73
CA PHE A 131 -11.45 -1.43 0.59
C PHE A 131 -12.00 -0.90 1.91
N GLU A 132 -13.04 -0.07 1.80
CA GLU A 132 -13.70 0.51 2.97
C GLU A 132 -14.56 -0.53 3.71
N LYS A 133 -14.33 -0.68 5.02
CA LYS A 133 -15.03 -1.66 5.87
C LYS A 133 -16.31 -1.11 6.50
N ASN A 134 -16.48 0.22 6.50
CA ASN A 134 -17.66 0.87 7.04
C ASN A 134 -18.83 0.86 6.04
N LEU A 135 -19.94 0.23 6.41
CA LEU A 135 -21.17 0.20 5.62
C LEU A 135 -21.73 1.61 5.34
N ASP A 136 -21.58 2.55 6.26
CA ASP A 136 -22.17 3.89 6.10
C ASP A 136 -21.52 4.68 4.95
N ILE A 137 -20.27 4.40 4.61
CA ILE A 137 -19.61 4.99 3.43
C ILE A 137 -20.20 4.39 2.15
N TRP A 138 -20.45 3.08 2.13
CA TRP A 138 -21.14 2.43 1.01
C TRP A 138 -22.58 2.92 0.84
N ARG A 139 -23.29 3.22 1.94
CA ARG A 139 -24.61 3.86 1.90
C ARG A 139 -24.55 5.24 1.26
N GLN A 140 -23.53 6.04 1.56
CA GLN A 140 -23.35 7.33 0.91
C GLN A 140 -23.17 7.15 -0.61
N LEU A 141 -22.33 6.20 -1.03
CA LEU A 141 -22.16 5.87 -2.44
C LEU A 141 -23.49 5.48 -3.09
N TRP A 142 -24.25 4.55 -2.48
CA TRP A 142 -25.54 4.12 -3.03
C TRP A 142 -26.53 5.27 -3.18
N ARG A 143 -26.63 6.17 -2.19
CA ARG A 143 -27.49 7.34 -2.25
C ARG A 143 -27.09 8.32 -3.36
N VAL A 144 -25.79 8.45 -3.63
CA VAL A 144 -25.28 9.28 -4.73
C VAL A 144 -25.59 8.62 -6.07
N LEU A 145 -25.33 7.32 -6.21
CA LEU A 145 -25.60 6.55 -7.43
C LEU A 145 -27.08 6.58 -7.82
N GLU A 146 -27.99 6.48 -6.85
CA GLU A 146 -29.44 6.49 -7.10
C GLU A 146 -29.98 7.85 -7.56
N ARG A 147 -29.30 8.93 -7.21
CA ARG A 147 -29.76 10.30 -7.48
C ARG A 147 -29.03 10.98 -8.63
N SER A 148 -28.00 10.34 -9.18
CA SER A 148 -27.12 10.95 -10.19
C SER A 148 -27.44 10.39 -11.57
N ASP A 149 -27.65 11.28 -12.54
CA ASP A 149 -27.81 10.89 -13.95
C ASP A 149 -26.46 10.63 -14.63
N LEU A 150 -25.39 11.26 -14.13
CA LEU A 150 -24.04 11.15 -14.66
C LEU A 150 -23.02 10.95 -13.54
N LEU A 151 -22.09 10.03 -13.73
CA LEU A 151 -21.01 9.71 -12.80
C LEU A 151 -19.67 10.04 -13.44
N VAL A 152 -18.86 10.84 -12.76
CA VAL A 152 -17.50 11.17 -13.17
C VAL A 152 -16.51 10.53 -12.21
N MET A 153 -15.56 9.77 -12.74
CA MET A 153 -14.46 9.20 -11.98
C MET A 153 -13.21 10.05 -12.16
N VAL A 154 -12.67 10.57 -11.07
CA VAL A 154 -11.39 11.29 -11.08
C VAL A 154 -10.29 10.26 -10.89
N VAL A 155 -9.37 10.18 -11.86
CA VAL A 155 -8.25 9.23 -11.84
C VAL A 155 -6.92 9.96 -11.79
N ASP A 156 -5.92 9.32 -11.18
CA ASP A 156 -4.53 9.81 -11.22
C ASP A 156 -3.94 9.57 -12.62
N ALA A 157 -3.39 10.62 -13.24
CA ALA A 157 -2.80 10.53 -14.58
C ALA A 157 -1.53 9.67 -14.64
N ARG A 158 -0.89 9.40 -13.49
CA ARG A 158 0.34 8.58 -13.40
C ARG A 158 0.06 7.10 -13.60
N ASP A 159 -1.11 6.64 -13.16
CA ASP A 159 -1.59 5.28 -13.37
C ASP A 159 -3.12 5.27 -13.49
N PRO A 160 -3.65 5.66 -14.67
CA PRO A 160 -5.09 5.78 -14.87
C PRO A 160 -5.79 4.41 -14.87
N VAL A 161 -5.05 3.31 -15.11
CA VAL A 161 -5.61 1.97 -15.25
C VAL A 161 -5.87 1.34 -13.87
N PHE A 162 -5.07 1.69 -12.86
CA PHE A 162 -5.21 1.18 -11.49
C PHE A 162 -6.64 1.29 -10.95
N LEU A 163 -7.30 2.44 -11.16
CA LEU A 163 -8.66 2.70 -10.66
C LEU A 163 -9.76 2.14 -11.58
N LEU A 164 -9.44 1.77 -12.81
CA LEU A 164 -10.41 1.32 -13.82
C LEU A 164 -10.55 -0.21 -13.89
N VAL A 165 -9.60 -0.96 -13.34
CA VAL A 165 -9.51 -2.43 -13.45
C VAL A 165 -9.99 -3.17 -12.19
N SER A 166 -10.24 -2.45 -11.08
CA SER A 166 -10.73 -3.02 -9.81
C SER A 166 -12.25 -3.19 -9.77
#